data_AF-G2GK15-F1
#
_entry.id   AF-G2GK15-F1
#
_cell.length_a   1.000
_cell.length_b   1.000
_cell.length_c   1.000
_cell.angle_alpha   90.00
_cell.angle_beta   90.00
_cell.angle_gamma   90.00
#
_symmetry.space_group_name_H-M   'P 1'
#
loop_
_entity.id
_entity.type
_entity.pdbx_description
1 polymer ?
#
loop_
_entity_poly.entity_id
_entity_poly.type
_entity_poly.pdbx_seq_one_letter_code
_entity_poly.pdbx_strand_id
1 'polypeptide(L)'
;GVIAAGALLCARGSAAAADDVIATHRAAVGCEARTLLAEARRLLGTAATGAAPRAHLAALVTADTLARRARERAEQDVRLYGHPVADTGADLTGRGGAVLGGILLDGAAAQDTPAAFGGPRTRARRAVPPDA
;
A
#
# COMPACT_ATOMS: atom_id res chain seq x y z
N GLY A 1 -13.08 -28.84 -14.07
CA GLY A 1 -12.02 -29.86 -14.20
C GLY A 1 -10.88 -29.56 -13.23
N VAL A 2 -10.08 -30.57 -12.85
CA VAL A 2 -9.05 -30.44 -11.80
C VAL A 2 -8.00 -29.36 -12.08
N ILE A 3 -7.62 -29.16 -13.35
CA ILE A 3 -6.67 -28.10 -13.75
C ILE A 3 -7.21 -26.71 -13.44
N ALA A 4 -8.49 -26.44 -13.74
CA ALA A 4 -9.11 -25.15 -13.42
C ALA A 4 -9.25 -24.93 -11.92
N ALA A 5 -9.54 -25.99 -11.15
CA ALA A 5 -9.58 -25.91 -9.69
C ALA A 5 -8.20 -25.59 -9.10
N GLY A 6 -7.14 -26.24 -9.60
CA GLY A 6 -5.76 -25.94 -9.22
C GLY A 6 -5.36 -24.49 -9.55
N ALA A 7 -5.67 -24.03 -10.77
CA ALA A 7 -5.42 -22.65 -11.17
C ALA A 7 -6.15 -21.63 -10.28
N LEU A 8 -7.40 -21.92 -9.89
CA LEU A 8 -8.17 -21.07 -8.97
C LEU A 8 -7.54 -21.00 -7.58
N LEU A 9 -7.09 -22.13 -7.04
CA LEU A 9 -6.42 -22.18 -5.74
C LEU A 9 -5.10 -21.41 -5.76
N CYS A 10 -4.27 -21.61 -6.80
CA CYS A 10 -3.02 -20.86 -6.98
C CYS A 10 -3.28 -19.35 -7.06
N ALA A 11 -4.21 -18.93 -7.93
CA ALA A 11 -4.52 -17.51 -8.11
C ALA A 11 -5.05 -16.86 -6.83
N ARG A 12 -5.89 -17.57 -6.05
CA ARG A 12 -6.35 -17.09 -4.74
C ARG A 12 -5.22 -17.00 -3.71
N GLY A 13 -4.34 -18.01 -3.65
CA GLY A 13 -3.17 -18.00 -2.77
C GLY A 13 -2.22 -16.85 -3.08
N SER A 14 -1.91 -16.64 -4.35
CA SER A 14 -1.08 -15.51 -4.82
C SER A 14 -1.73 -14.16 -4.50
N ALA A 15 -3.05 -14.03 -4.68
CA ALA A 15 -3.77 -12.80 -4.36
C ALA A 15 -3.78 -12.50 -2.86
N ALA A 16 -3.96 -13.52 -2.00
CA ALA A 16 -3.87 -13.38 -0.55
C ALA A 16 -2.44 -12.97 -0.12
N ALA A 17 -1.41 -13.63 -0.64
CA ALA A 17 -0.02 -13.29 -0.33
C ALA A 17 0.35 -11.85 -0.78
N ALA A 18 -0.16 -11.39 -1.91
CA ALA A 18 0.01 -10.01 -2.34
C ALA A 18 -0.71 -9.03 -1.39
N ASP A 19 -1.93 -9.36 -0.98
CA ASP A 19 -2.70 -8.53 -0.04
C ASP A 19 -2.02 -8.39 1.31
N ASP A 20 -1.45 -9.47 1.85
CA ASP A 20 -0.74 -9.46 3.13
C ASP A 20 0.41 -8.44 3.14
N VAL A 21 1.23 -8.44 2.07
CA VAL A 21 2.34 -7.47 1.90
C VAL A 21 1.78 -6.05 1.77
N ILE A 22 0.77 -5.84 0.92
CA ILE A 22 0.22 -4.51 0.65
C ILE A 22 -0.48 -3.91 1.88
N ALA A 23 -1.24 -4.72 2.62
CA ALA A 23 -1.96 -4.31 3.82
C ALA A 23 -0.99 -3.95 4.95
N THR A 24 0.04 -4.77 5.17
CA THR A 24 1.07 -4.55 6.21
C THR A 24 1.90 -3.29 5.92
N HIS A 25 2.23 -3.05 4.66
CA HIS A 25 3.12 -1.95 4.25
C HIS A 25 2.41 -0.83 3.50
N ARG A 26 1.15 -0.52 3.87
CA ARG A 26 0.32 0.40 3.08
C ARG A 26 0.97 1.77 2.87
N ALA A 27 1.81 2.27 3.77
CA ALA A 27 2.47 3.56 3.63
C ALA A 27 3.59 3.54 2.57
N ALA A 28 4.26 2.40 2.38
CA ALA A 28 5.37 2.23 1.46
C ALA A 28 4.92 1.85 0.04
N VAL A 29 3.81 1.13 -0.09
CA VAL A 29 3.36 0.58 -1.38
C VAL A 29 2.71 1.64 -2.28
N GLY A 30 3.06 1.66 -3.56
CA GLY A 30 2.53 2.56 -4.58
C GLY A 30 1.14 2.18 -5.12
N CYS A 31 0.59 2.98 -6.04
CA CYS A 31 -0.69 2.71 -6.66
C CYS A 31 -0.65 1.53 -7.64
N GLU A 32 0.47 1.32 -8.33
CA GLU A 32 0.63 0.27 -9.35
C GLU A 32 0.39 -1.14 -8.79
N ALA A 33 1.04 -1.48 -7.67
CA ALA A 33 0.85 -2.77 -7.01
C ALA A 33 -0.62 -2.99 -6.59
N ARG A 34 -1.28 -1.94 -6.08
CA ARG A 34 -2.70 -2.00 -5.68
C ARG A 34 -3.63 -2.19 -6.87
N THR A 35 -3.36 -1.53 -7.98
CA THR A 35 -4.14 -1.67 -9.23
C THR A 35 -4.00 -3.09 -9.80
N LEU A 36 -2.79 -3.65 -9.81
CA LEU A 36 -2.56 -5.03 -10.25
C LEU A 36 -3.35 -6.03 -9.38
N LEU A 37 -3.33 -5.85 -8.06
CA LEU A 37 -4.11 -6.71 -7.15
C LEU A 37 -5.63 -6.53 -7.34
N ALA A 38 -6.10 -5.31 -7.57
CA ALA A 38 -7.51 -5.03 -7.87
C ALA A 38 -7.96 -5.74 -9.16
N GLU A 39 -7.14 -5.70 -10.21
CA GLU A 39 -7.44 -6.38 -11.47
C GLU A 39 -7.41 -7.91 -11.33
N ALA A 40 -6.45 -8.46 -10.57
CA ALA A 40 -6.42 -9.89 -10.25
C ALA A 40 -7.72 -10.34 -9.55
N ARG A 41 -8.19 -9.56 -8.57
CA ARG A 41 -9.46 -9.83 -7.86
C ARG A 41 -10.68 -9.71 -8.78
N ARG A 42 -10.69 -8.73 -9.69
CA ARG A 42 -11.74 -8.57 -10.70
C ARG A 42 -11.85 -9.83 -11.55
N LEU A 43 -10.72 -10.33 -12.06
CA LEU A 43 -10.67 -11.54 -12.87
C LEU A 43 -11.16 -12.77 -12.09
N LEU A 44 -10.74 -12.93 -10.83
CA LEU A 44 -11.23 -14.01 -9.96
C LEU A 44 -12.75 -13.96 -9.74
N GLY A 45 -13.33 -12.76 -9.61
CA GLY A 45 -14.78 -12.56 -9.50
C GLY A 45 -15.52 -12.91 -10.79
N THR A 46 -15.01 -12.46 -11.94
CA THR A 46 -15.63 -12.73 -13.26
C THR A 46 -15.44 -14.17 -13.74
N ALA A 47 -14.37 -14.85 -13.32
CA ALA A 47 -14.15 -16.25 -13.68
C ALA A 47 -15.26 -17.15 -13.10
N ALA A 48 -15.93 -16.75 -12.02
CA ALA A 48 -17.03 -17.51 -11.43
C ALA A 48 -18.32 -17.53 -12.28
N THR A 49 -18.44 -16.68 -13.32
CA THR A 49 -19.69 -16.53 -14.09
C THR A 49 -19.58 -17.12 -15.50
N GLY A 50 -20.10 -18.34 -15.70
CA GLY A 50 -20.58 -18.86 -16.99
C GLY A 50 -19.63 -18.91 -18.19
N ALA A 51 -18.35 -18.57 -18.04
CA ALA A 51 -17.40 -18.51 -19.15
C ALA A 51 -17.08 -19.91 -19.72
N ALA A 52 -16.80 -19.98 -21.02
CA ALA A 52 -16.32 -21.20 -21.66
C ALA A 52 -15.07 -21.74 -20.93
N PRO A 53 -14.90 -23.07 -20.78
CA PRO A 53 -13.86 -23.65 -19.93
C PRO A 53 -12.43 -23.14 -20.21
N ARG A 54 -12.10 -22.89 -21.49
CA ARG A 54 -10.79 -22.37 -21.91
C ARG A 54 -10.60 -20.90 -21.50
N ALA A 55 -11.62 -20.06 -21.69
CA ALA A 55 -11.59 -18.66 -21.30
C ALA A 55 -11.52 -18.52 -19.76
N HIS A 56 -12.25 -19.38 -19.05
CA HIS A 56 -12.19 -19.49 -17.60
C HIS A 56 -10.76 -19.81 -17.12
N LEU A 57 -10.13 -20.85 -17.67
CA LEU A 57 -8.76 -21.20 -17.30
C LEU A 57 -7.77 -20.07 -17.60
N ALA A 58 -7.88 -19.42 -18.76
CA ALA A 58 -7.03 -18.29 -19.12
C ALA A 58 -7.16 -17.13 -18.12
N ALA A 59 -8.39 -16.78 -17.73
CA ALA A 59 -8.63 -15.73 -16.73
C ALA A 59 -7.98 -16.05 -15.37
N LEU A 60 -8.02 -17.31 -14.93
CA LEU A 60 -7.37 -17.74 -13.68
C LEU A 60 -5.84 -17.63 -13.75
N VAL A 61 -5.24 -18.03 -14.88
CA VAL A 61 -3.79 -17.90 -15.09
C VAL A 61 -3.36 -16.43 -15.14
N THR A 62 -4.15 -15.58 -15.80
CA THR A 62 -3.90 -14.13 -15.82
C THR A 62 -4.04 -13.52 -14.42
N ALA A 63 -5.04 -13.93 -13.64
CA ALA A 63 -5.21 -13.46 -12.27
C ALA A 63 -4.02 -13.84 -11.37
N ASP A 64 -3.52 -15.08 -11.46
CA ASP A 64 -2.31 -15.51 -10.74
C ASP A 64 -1.09 -14.67 -11.11
N THR A 65 -0.89 -14.45 -12.42
CA THR A 65 0.22 -13.64 -12.94
C THR A 65 0.19 -12.21 -12.41
N LEU A 66 -0.99 -11.57 -12.42
CA LEU A 66 -1.16 -10.22 -11.91
C LEU A 66 -0.94 -10.14 -10.40
N ALA A 67 -1.42 -11.12 -9.64
CA ALA A 67 -1.21 -11.18 -8.19
C ALA A 67 0.28 -11.32 -7.83
N ARG A 68 1.03 -12.16 -8.56
CA ARG A 68 2.48 -12.30 -8.36
C ARG A 68 3.23 -11.00 -8.68
N ARG A 69 2.88 -10.34 -9.78
CA ARG A 69 3.46 -9.02 -10.13
C ARG A 69 3.12 -7.95 -9.10
N ALA A 70 1.88 -7.95 -8.59
CA ALA A 70 1.47 -7.03 -7.53
C ALA A 70 2.36 -7.20 -6.28
N ARG A 71 2.60 -8.45 -5.88
CA ARG A 71 3.48 -8.78 -4.76
C ARG A 71 4.93 -8.36 -5.02
N GLU A 72 5.51 -8.71 -6.17
CA GLU A 72 6.88 -8.33 -6.53
C GLU A 72 7.09 -6.81 -6.50
N ARG A 73 6.12 -6.07 -7.04
CA ARG A 73 6.14 -4.59 -7.03
C ARG A 73 6.00 -4.03 -5.62
N ALA A 74 5.08 -4.58 -4.81
CA ALA A 74 4.91 -4.16 -3.42
C ALA A 74 6.17 -4.42 -2.59
N GLU A 75 6.81 -5.57 -2.74
CA GLU A 75 8.06 -5.89 -2.06
C GLU A 75 9.21 -4.98 -2.52
N GLN A 76 9.26 -4.62 -3.81
CA GLN A 76 10.22 -3.62 -4.31
C GLN A 76 9.97 -2.24 -3.69
N ASP A 77 8.72 -1.79 -3.62
CA ASP A 77 8.36 -0.52 -2.99
C ASP A 77 8.76 -0.51 -1.51
N VAL A 78 8.54 -1.61 -0.78
CA VAL A 78 8.98 -1.76 0.61
C VAL A 78 10.49 -1.65 0.75
N ARG A 79 11.26 -2.32 -0.12
CA ARG A 79 12.72 -2.22 -0.13
C ARG A 79 13.18 -0.78 -0.40
N LEU A 80 12.62 -0.13 -1.42
CA LEU A 80 12.99 1.24 -1.79
C LEU A 80 12.56 2.28 -0.74
N TYR A 81 11.43 2.08 -0.07
CA TYR A 81 10.96 2.98 0.98
C TYR A 81 11.93 3.02 2.19
N GLY A 82 12.61 1.90 2.48
CA GLY A 82 13.62 1.81 3.54
C GLY A 82 15.03 2.23 3.14
N HIS A 83 15.30 2.38 1.84
CA HIS A 83 16.60 2.82 1.33
C HIS A 83 16.49 4.25 0.81
N PRO A 84 16.92 5.28 1.57
CA PRO A 84 17.19 6.57 0.97
C PRO A 84 18.29 6.33 -0.07
N VAL A 85 17.96 6.48 -1.35
CA VAL A 85 18.97 6.57 -2.41
C VAL A 85 19.89 7.71 -2.00
N ALA A 86 21.10 7.35 -1.58
CA ALA A 86 22.14 8.28 -1.19
C ALA A 86 22.75 8.89 -2.45
N ASP A 87 22.01 9.79 -3.09
CA ASP A 87 22.50 10.78 -4.05
C ASP A 87 21.32 11.73 -4.34
N THR A 88 21.32 13.03 -4.10
CA THR A 88 22.38 14.03 -4.02
C THR A 88 21.86 15.20 -3.16
N GLY A 89 22.55 15.58 -2.10
CA GLY A 89 22.21 16.76 -1.28
C GLY A 89 21.89 16.41 0.18
N ALA A 90 22.72 16.92 1.07
CA ALA A 90 22.60 16.81 2.51
C ALA A 90 21.22 17.27 3.05
N ASP A 91 20.86 16.73 4.23
CA ASP A 91 19.81 17.20 5.15
C ASP A 91 18.35 16.73 5.02
N LEU A 92 18.05 15.58 4.41
CA LEU A 92 16.67 15.04 4.44
C LEU A 92 16.52 13.62 5.01
N THR A 93 17.59 12.99 5.49
CA THR A 93 17.64 11.58 5.94
C THR A 93 16.87 11.25 7.23
N GLY A 94 16.02 12.15 7.74
CA GLY A 94 15.20 11.92 8.93
C GLY A 94 13.78 12.51 8.89
N ARG A 95 13.42 13.30 7.89
CA ARG A 95 12.12 14.00 7.88
C ARG A 95 10.97 13.15 7.34
N GLY A 96 11.23 12.20 6.44
CA GLY A 96 10.19 11.32 5.88
C GLY A 96 9.51 10.42 6.93
N GLY A 97 10.29 9.92 7.91
CA GLY A 97 9.76 9.12 9.02
C GLY A 97 9.18 9.96 10.16
N ALA A 98 9.77 11.13 10.46
CA ALA A 98 9.32 12.01 11.54
C ALA A 98 7.94 12.64 11.28
N VAL A 99 7.60 12.92 10.02
CA VAL A 99 6.30 13.52 9.64
C VAL A 99 5.14 12.51 9.73
N LEU A 100 5.42 11.20 9.62
CA LEU A 100 4.40 10.14 9.79
C LEU A 100 4.13 9.78 11.25
N GLY A 101 5.08 10.03 12.17
CA GLY A 101 4.95 9.77 13.61
C GLY A 101 4.59 10.99 14.47
N GLY A 102 4.53 12.20 13.89
CA GLY A 102 4.25 13.42 14.66
C GLY A 102 5.36 13.83 15.64
N ILE A 103 6.57 13.29 15.49
CA ILE A 103 7.71 13.65 16.34
C ILE A 103 8.41 14.84 15.69
N LEU A 104 8.13 16.04 16.21
CA LEU A 104 9.01 17.18 16.02
C LEU A 104 10.32 16.85 16.74
N LEU A 105 11.41 16.67 15.99
CA LEU A 105 12.74 16.66 16.58
C LEU A 105 12.99 18.06 17.13
N ASP A 106 13.16 18.10 18.44
CA ASP A 106 13.05 19.29 19.27
C ASP A 106 14.08 20.35 18.88
N GLY A 107 13.62 21.59 18.89
CA GLY A 107 14.33 22.75 18.37
C GLY A 107 13.56 24.04 18.62
N ALA A 108 13.25 24.28 19.88
CA ALA A 108 12.84 25.55 20.51
C ALA A 108 11.36 26.00 20.41
N ALA A 109 10.67 25.75 21.53
CA ALA A 109 9.71 26.63 22.22
C ALA A 109 8.38 27.00 21.53
N ALA A 110 7.32 26.25 21.87
CA ALA A 110 6.06 26.83 22.37
C ALA A 110 5.29 25.74 23.15
N GLN A 111 5.07 25.99 24.44
CA GLN A 111 4.40 25.12 25.39
C GLN A 111 2.94 24.76 25.00
N ASP A 112 2.53 23.55 25.38
CA ASP A 112 1.15 23.11 25.71
C ASP A 112 0.09 22.84 24.63
N THR A 113 0.46 22.51 23.38
CA THR A 113 -0.52 21.94 22.42
C THR A 113 -0.29 20.45 22.17
N PRO A 114 -1.27 19.56 22.46
CA PRO A 114 -1.14 18.14 22.14
C PRO A 114 -0.92 17.93 20.64
N ALA A 115 -0.08 16.97 20.27
CA ALA A 115 0.15 16.60 18.88
C ALA A 115 -1.19 16.30 18.17
N ALA A 116 -1.41 16.95 17.02
CA ALA A 116 -2.62 16.81 16.22
C ALA A 116 -2.27 16.39 14.78
N PHE A 117 -3.00 15.42 14.24
CA PHE A 117 -2.89 15.01 12.83
C PHE A 117 -3.64 15.99 11.92
N GLY A 118 -3.08 16.19 10.72
CA GLY A 118 -3.55 17.13 9.72
C GLY A 118 -2.71 18.41 9.74
N GLY A 119 -2.39 18.95 8.56
CA GLY A 119 -1.52 20.10 8.42
C GLY A 119 -2.02 21.38 9.13
N PRO A 120 -1.37 22.54 8.90
CA PRO A 120 -1.61 23.78 9.64
C PRO A 120 -3.08 24.24 9.65
N ARG A 121 -3.85 23.93 8.58
CA ARG A 121 -5.29 24.21 8.50
C ARG A 121 -6.16 23.48 9.53
N THR A 122 -5.73 22.32 10.03
CA THR A 122 -6.46 21.55 11.04
C THR A 122 -6.03 21.94 12.46
N ARG A 123 -4.77 22.36 12.65
CA ARG A 123 -4.27 22.91 13.93
C ARG A 123 -5.04 24.17 14.36
N ALA A 124 -5.36 25.06 13.42
CA ALA A 124 -6.10 26.30 13.71
C ALA A 124 -7.50 26.08 14.31
N ARG A 125 -8.06 24.87 14.24
CA ARG A 125 -9.37 24.54 14.81
C ARG A 125 -9.33 24.20 16.30
N ARG A 126 -8.16 23.91 16.84
CA ARG A 126 -7.94 23.55 18.27
C ARG A 126 -7.33 24.68 19.09
N ALA A 127 -7.01 25.81 18.47
CA ALA A 127 -6.64 27.00 19.22
C ALA A 127 -7.85 27.45 20.04
N VAL A 128 -7.81 27.18 21.34
CA VAL A 128 -8.74 27.81 22.29
C VAL A 128 -8.39 29.29 22.29
N PRO A 129 -9.35 30.20 22.02
CA PRO A 129 -9.09 31.63 22.14
C PRO A 129 -8.67 31.92 23.60
N PRO A 130 -7.61 32.74 23.83
CA PRO A 130 -7.32 33.20 25.18
C PRO A 130 -8.55 33.95 25.71
N ASP A 131 -8.91 33.66 26.95
CA ASP A 131 -10.19 33.96 27.59
C ASP A 131 -10.77 35.35 27.29
N ALA A 132 -12.09 35.38 27.14
CA ALA A 132 -12.94 36.56 27.29
C ALA A 132 -13.16 36.89 28.77
#